data_AF-A0A974GYG8-F1
#
_entry.id   AF-A0A974GYG8-F1
#
_cell.length_a   1.000
_cell.length_b   1.000
_cell.length_c   1.000
_cell.angle_alpha   90.00
_cell.angle_beta   90.00
_cell.angle_gamma   90.00
#
_symmetry.space_group_name_H-M   'P 1'
#
loop_
_entity.id
_entity.type
_entity.pdbx_description
1 polymer ?
#
loop_
_entity_poly.entity_id
_entity_poly.type
_entity_poly.pdbx_seq_one_letter_code
_entity_poly.pdbx_strand_id
1 'polypeptide(L)'
;MGVVQAINKQFASSAEVVRLLRVLILRCLQINVGFRAVHLPRVQNDIADSLSWFQWDHFRQLAPTAEMEGHQFPECLLRIGTIGLEG
;
A
#
# COMPACT_ATOMS: atom_id res chain seq x y z
N MET A 1 -1.51 -1.61 11.72
CA MET A 1 -0.17 -1.15 11.28
C MET A 1 -0.36 -0.29 10.05
N GLY A 2 0.15 0.94 10.03
CA GLY A 2 0.02 1.83 8.87
C GLY A 2 1.14 1.66 7.85
N VAL A 3 0.94 2.14 6.62
CA VAL A 3 1.93 2.06 5.51
C VAL A 3 3.28 2.66 5.90
N VAL A 4 3.27 3.82 6.59
CA VAL A 4 4.49 4.48 7.08
C VAL A 4 5.30 3.56 8.00
N GLN A 5 4.63 2.86 8.91
CA GLN A 5 5.28 1.91 9.82
C GLN A 5 5.80 0.70 9.05
N ALA A 6 5.04 0.19 8.09
CA ALA A 6 5.43 -0.97 7.30
C ALA A 6 6.69 -0.71 6.48
N ILE A 7 6.79 0.46 5.86
CA ILE A 7 7.96 0.90 5.09
C ILE A 7 9.17 1.09 6.01
N ASN A 8 9.02 1.88 7.08
CA ASN A 8 10.15 2.23 7.94
C ASN A 8 10.68 1.06 8.76
N LYS A 9 9.81 0.11 9.14
CA LYS A 9 10.21 -1.13 9.83
C LYS A 9 10.51 -2.28 8.88
N GLN A 10 10.26 -2.10 7.58
CA GLN A 10 10.40 -3.14 6.56
C GLN A 10 9.66 -4.44 6.93
N PHE A 11 8.49 -4.31 7.56
CA PHE A 11 7.73 -5.41 8.13
C PHE A 11 6.23 -5.18 7.99
N ALA A 12 5.46 -6.24 7.73
CA ALA A 12 4.01 -6.23 7.75
C ALA A 12 3.47 -7.61 8.14
N SER A 13 2.22 -7.65 8.63
CA SER A 13 1.54 -8.92 9.00
C SER A 13 0.97 -9.66 7.79
N SER A 14 0.63 -8.97 6.70
CA SER A 14 0.12 -9.58 5.47
C SER A 14 1.29 -10.03 4.58
N ALA A 15 1.19 -11.27 4.08
CA ALA A 15 2.19 -11.84 3.17
C ALA A 15 2.29 -11.04 1.85
N GLU A 16 1.16 -10.53 1.37
CA GLU A 16 1.03 -9.69 0.17
C GLU A 16 1.85 -8.41 0.33
N VAL A 17 1.67 -7.72 1.47
CA VAL A 17 2.40 -6.48 1.76
C VAL A 17 3.89 -6.75 1.92
N VAL A 18 4.28 -7.86 2.56
CA VAL A 18 5.69 -8.26 2.67
C VAL A 18 6.31 -8.51 1.30
N ARG A 19 5.58 -9.13 0.35
CA ARG A 19 6.07 -9.31 -1.02
C ARG A 19 6.35 -7.97 -1.69
N LEU A 20 5.42 -7.01 -1.60
CA LEU A 20 5.61 -5.67 -2.16
C LEU A 20 6.79 -4.93 -1.51
N LEU A 21 6.93 -5.02 -0.19
CA LEU A 21 8.06 -4.43 0.53
C LEU A 21 9.39 -5.00 0.05
N ARG A 22 9.48 -6.32 -0.19
CA ARG A 22 10.71 -6.95 -0.71
C ARG A 22 11.10 -6.42 -2.08
N VAL A 23 10.13 -6.23 -2.98
CA VAL A 23 10.40 -5.64 -4.31
C VAL A 23 10.93 -4.23 -4.18
N LEU A 24 10.27 -3.41 -3.36
CA LEU A 24 10.68 -2.04 -3.12
C LEU A 24 12.11 -1.98 -2.58
N ILE A 25 12.42 -2.78 -1.55
CA ILE A 25 13.74 -2.83 -0.91
C ILE A 25 14.79 -3.34 -1.89
N LEU A 26 14.51 -4.41 -2.64
CA LEU A 26 15.42 -4.92 -3.66
C LEU A 26 15.74 -3.84 -4.70
N ARG A 27 14.72 -3.11 -5.17
CA ARG A 27 14.94 -2.02 -6.11
C ARG A 27 15.79 -0.92 -5.51
N CYS A 28 15.53 -0.52 -4.26
CA CYS A 28 16.32 0.46 -3.53
C CYS A 28 17.79 0.04 -3.42
N LEU A 29 18.08 -1.23 -3.13
CA LEU A 29 19.43 -1.78 -3.07
C LEU A 29 20.13 -1.76 -4.44
N GLN A 30 19.42 -2.12 -5.51
CA GLN A 30 19.97 -2.13 -6.88
C GLN A 30 20.45 -0.74 -7.34
N ILE A 31 19.74 0.32 -6.94
CA ILE A 31 20.09 1.71 -7.30
C ILE A 31 20.79 2.46 -6.16
N ASN A 32 21.12 1.77 -5.07
CA ASN A 32 21.79 2.31 -3.88
C ASN A 32 21.10 3.56 -3.29
N VAL A 33 19.78 3.53 -3.13
CA VAL A 33 19.00 4.60 -2.48
C VAL A 33 18.36 4.11 -1.19
N GLY A 34 18.35 4.97 -0.17
CA GLY A 34 17.55 4.77 1.02
C GLY A 34 16.11 5.27 0.81
N PHE A 35 15.13 4.55 1.36
CA PHE A 35 13.73 4.97 1.31
C PHE A 35 13.17 5.09 2.73
N ARG A 36 12.51 6.21 3.04
CA ARG A 36 11.86 6.49 4.33
C ARG A 36 10.49 7.12 4.07
N ALA A 37 9.48 6.60 4.75
CA ALA A 37 8.14 7.17 4.72
C ALA A 37 7.93 8.11 5.91
N VAL A 38 7.24 9.22 5.67
CA VAL A 38 6.78 10.16 6.70
C VAL A 38 5.33 10.47 6.41
N HIS A 39 4.49 10.44 7.45
CA HIS A 39 3.12 10.94 7.33
C HIS A 39 3.17 12.46 7.22
N LEU A 40 2.61 13.02 6.14
CA LEU A 40 2.58 14.45 5.88
C LEU A 40 1.19 15.00 6.24
N PRO A 41 1.02 15.70 7.38
CA PRO A 41 -0.30 16.17 7.83
C PRO A 41 -0.96 17.17 6.87
N ARG A 42 -0.17 17.82 6.01
CA ARG A 42 -0.65 18.79 5.02
C ARG A 42 -1.22 18.16 3.76
N VAL A 43 -0.97 16.86 3.53
CA VAL A 43 -1.58 16.12 2.43
C VAL A 43 -2.80 15.41 3.01
N GLN A 44 -3.99 15.88 2.64
CA GLN A 44 -5.23 15.20 2.99
C GLN A 44 -5.28 13.85 2.28
N ASN A 45 -5.01 12.78 3.03
CA ASN A 45 -5.14 11.41 2.58
C ASN A 45 -6.49 10.81 3.02
N ASP A 46 -7.45 11.69 3.33
CA ASP A 46 -8.70 11.37 4.02
C ASP A 46 -9.53 10.31 3.30
N ILE A 47 -9.46 10.25 1.96
CA ILE A 47 -10.10 9.19 1.16
C ILE A 47 -9.48 7.82 1.48
N ALA A 48 -8.15 7.69 1.42
CA ALA A 48 -7.50 6.41 1.66
C ALA A 48 -7.51 6.04 3.16
N ASP A 49 -7.43 7.03 4.04
CA ASP A 49 -7.51 6.82 5.49
C ASP A 49 -8.92 6.32 5.86
N SER A 50 -9.99 6.99 5.40
CA SER A 50 -11.37 6.53 5.61
C SER A 50 -11.61 5.14 5.04
N LEU A 51 -11.07 4.84 3.86
CA LEU A 51 -11.14 3.51 3.25
C LEU A 51 -10.44 2.44 4.11
N SER A 52 -9.22 2.71 4.60
CA SER A 52 -8.43 1.76 5.41
C SER A 52 -8.99 1.50 6.81
N TRP A 53 -9.78 2.45 7.33
CA TRP A 53 -10.49 2.34 8.61
C TRP A 53 -11.95 1.88 8.44
N PHE A 54 -12.40 1.57 7.23
CA PHE A 54 -13.78 1.18 6.93
C PHE A 54 -14.83 2.24 7.32
N GLN A 55 -14.46 3.52 7.26
CA GLN A 55 -15.35 4.66 7.53
C GLN A 55 -16.15 5.00 6.27
N TRP A 56 -17.08 4.11 5.90
CA TRP A 56 -17.79 4.18 4.63
C TRP A 56 -18.57 5.47 4.41
N ASP A 57 -19.27 5.99 5.42
CA ASP A 57 -20.02 7.24 5.29
C ASP A 57 -19.09 8.41 4.94
N HIS A 58 -17.95 8.50 5.63
CA HIS A 58 -16.95 9.55 5.38
C HIS A 58 -16.28 9.39 4.02
N PHE A 59 -15.92 8.15 3.65
CA PHE A 59 -15.39 7.82 2.34
C PHE A 59 -16.37 8.22 1.22
N ARG A 60 -17.66 7.93 1.36
CA ARG A 60 -18.70 8.26 0.37
C ARG A 60 -18.92 9.76 0.22
N GLN A 61 -18.75 10.53 1.30
CA GLN A 61 -18.77 11.99 1.22
C GLN A 61 -17.56 12.55 0.46
N LEU A 62 -16.37 11.98 0.69
CA LEU A 62 -15.13 12.43 0.06
C LEU A 62 -14.96 11.93 -1.39
N ALA A 63 -15.53 10.77 -1.72
CA ALA A 63 -15.43 10.12 -3.03
C ALA A 63 -16.83 9.69 -3.53
N PRO A 64 -17.73 10.64 -3.85
CA PRO A 64 -19.13 10.33 -4.23
C PRO A 64 -19.22 9.59 -5.57
N THR A 65 -18.20 9.70 -6.42
CA THR A 65 -18.12 9.00 -7.70
C THR A 65 -17.50 7.60 -7.59
N ALA A 66 -17.04 7.19 -6.40
CA ALA A 66 -16.54 5.84 -6.20
C ALA A 66 -17.69 4.83 -6.33
N GLU A 67 -17.41 3.67 -6.92
CA GLU A 67 -18.39 2.61 -7.13
C GLU A 67 -19.00 2.13 -5.81
N MET A 68 -20.30 1.81 -5.82
CA MET A 68 -21.04 1.43 -4.61
C MET A 68 -20.54 0.12 -3.99
N GLU A 69 -20.07 -0.79 -4.82
CA GLU A 69 -19.54 -2.09 -4.41
C GLU A 69 -18.08 -2.19 -4.81
N GLY A 70 -17.27 -2.81 -3.95
CA GLY A 70 -15.88 -3.11 -4.28
C GLY A 70 -15.83 -4.21 -5.34
N HIS A 71 -15.06 -3.99 -6.41
CA HIS A 71 -14.74 -5.06 -7.35
C HIS A 71 -13.77 -6.07 -6.73
N GLN A 72 -13.82 -7.31 -7.22
CA GLN A 72 -12.85 -8.32 -6.84
C GLN A 72 -11.43 -7.80 -7.10
N PHE A 73 -10.57 -7.93 -6.09
CA PHE A 73 -9.18 -7.50 -6.24
C PHE A 73 -8.52 -8.26 -7.40
N PRO A 74 -7.88 -7.57 -8.36
CA PRO A 74 -7.24 -8.25 -9.48
C PRO A 74 -6.09 -9.13 -8.99
N GLU A 75 -6.24 -10.46 -9.06
CA GLU A 75 -5.22 -11.40 -8.55
C GLU A 75 -3.86 -11.23 -9.24
N CYS A 76 -3.85 -10.75 -10.49
CA CYS A 76 -2.60 -10.43 -11.19
C CYS A 76 -1.74 -9.40 -10.44
N LEU A 77 -2.34 -8.50 -9.66
CA LEU A 77 -1.61 -7.54 -8.83
C LEU A 77 -0.97 -8.20 -7.59
N LEU A 78 -1.49 -9.35 -7.13
CA LEU A 78 -0.85 -10.13 -6.07
C LEU A 78 0.47 -10.78 -6.53
N ARG A 79 0.65 -10.90 -7.85
CA ARG A 79 1.88 -11.36 -8.49
C ARG A 79 2.94 -10.26 -8.63
N ILE A 80 2.64 -9.02 -8.26
CA ILE A 80 3.66 -7.97 -8.23
C ILE A 80 4.77 -8.41 -7.28
N GLY A 81 5.97 -8.57 -7.83
CA GLY A 81 7.14 -9.05 -7.09
C GLY A 81 7.43 -10.54 -7.17
N THR A 82 6.64 -11.33 -7.90
CA THR A 82 6.97 -12.73 -8.21
C THR A 82 7.85 -12.85 -9.45
N ILE A 83 8.02 -11.77 -10.22
CA ILE A 83 8.91 -11.73 -11.40
C ILE A 83 10.35 -11.70 -10.90
N GLY A 84 11.03 -12.86 -10.93
CA GLY A 84 12.44 -13.01 -10.52
C GLY A 84 12.72 -14.07 -9.45
N LEU A 85 11.75 -14.89 -9.05
CA LEU A 85 11.96 -16.07 -8.19
C LEU A 85 12.12 -17.38 -8.98
N GLU A 86 12.26 -17.30 -10.31
CA GLU A 86 12.67 -18.42 -11.15
C GLU A 86 14.18 -18.30 -11.39
N GLY A 87 14.94 -18.85 -10.45
CA GLY A 87 16.39 -19.01 -10.49
C GLY A 87 16.76 -20.25 -9.70
#